data_AF-A0AAP0PJK8-F1
#
_entry.id   AF-A0AAP0PJK8-F1
#
_cell.length_a   1.000
_cell.length_b   1.000
_cell.length_c   1.000
_cell.angle_alpha   90.00
_cell.angle_beta   90.00
_cell.angle_gamma   90.00
#
_symmetry.space_group_name_H-M   'P 1'
#
loop_
_entity.id
_entity.type
_entity.pdbx_description
1 polymer ?
#
loop_
_entity_poly.entity_id
_entity_poly.type
_entity_poly.pdbx_seq_one_letter_code
_entity_poly.pdbx_strand_id
1 'polypeptide(L)'
;MGAINNSLPITPSNPPKSLQTKLINLKYPSPSPSSQSKPKPQFPTLTVNSSNPQQTTPIIHTHTPTPPIVVWGSANADIYVEIDRLPRPGETVSAKTGQTLSGGKGANQAVCAGRLEYPAVYFVGRVGEDANGRLIGEALEGGGVRVEYLKGGGGVPTGHAVLMLQSDGQNSIIIVGGANIEGWGKVLEEGELEVVRNVGIVLLQREIPDYVNIQVAKPARSVVFP
;
A
#
# COMPACT_ATOMS: atom_id res chain seq x y z
N MET A 1 30.65 -46.74 -26.11
CA MET A 1 29.60 -47.78 -26.23
C MET A 1 28.50 -47.40 -25.24
N GLY A 2 27.31 -47.07 -25.74
CA GLY A 2 26.05 -46.94 -24.98
C GLY A 2 25.87 -45.72 -24.06
N ALA A 3 25.38 -44.60 -24.60
CA ALA A 3 24.62 -43.61 -23.84
C ALA A 3 23.13 -44.05 -23.83
N ILE A 4 22.51 -44.11 -22.66
CA ILE A 4 21.07 -44.36 -22.52
C ILE A 4 20.34 -43.02 -22.39
N ASN A 5 19.72 -42.62 -23.50
CA ASN A 5 18.73 -41.55 -23.58
C ASN A 5 17.38 -42.07 -23.05
N ASN A 6 16.83 -41.45 -22.00
CA ASN A 6 15.42 -41.59 -21.65
C ASN A 6 14.71 -40.26 -21.93
N SER A 7 14.22 -40.13 -23.16
CA SER A 7 13.37 -39.03 -23.61
C SER A 7 11.91 -39.39 -23.35
N LEU A 8 11.26 -38.72 -22.39
CA LEU A 8 9.79 -38.76 -22.25
C LEU A 8 9.15 -37.89 -23.34
N PRO A 9 7.98 -38.27 -23.91
CA PRO A 9 7.34 -37.51 -24.97
C PRO A 9 6.74 -36.20 -24.43
N ILE A 10 7.20 -35.09 -25.01
CA ILE A 10 6.64 -33.75 -24.79
C ILE A 10 5.34 -33.67 -25.59
N THR A 11 4.20 -33.59 -24.90
CA THR A 11 2.92 -33.24 -25.52
C THR A 11 2.82 -31.71 -25.64
N PRO A 12 2.31 -31.16 -26.74
CA PRO A 12 2.18 -29.71 -26.87
C PRO A 12 1.12 -29.19 -25.89
N SER A 13 1.54 -28.33 -24.97
CA SER A 13 0.66 -27.62 -24.05
C SER A 13 -0.18 -26.59 -24.81
N ASN A 14 -1.51 -26.65 -24.64
CA ASN A 14 -2.41 -25.62 -25.15
C ASN A 14 -2.12 -24.28 -24.45
N PRO A 15 -2.22 -23.14 -25.16
CA PRO A 15 -2.08 -21.83 -24.54
C PRO A 15 -3.20 -21.59 -23.51
N PRO A 16 -2.92 -20.88 -22.39
CA PRO A 16 -3.91 -20.62 -21.37
C PRO A 16 -5.06 -19.77 -21.94
N LYS A 17 -6.29 -20.24 -21.75
CA LYS A 17 -7.52 -19.50 -22.09
C LYS A 17 -7.56 -18.22 -21.25
N SER A 18 -7.72 -17.07 -21.91
CA SER A 18 -7.93 -15.77 -21.28
C SER A 18 -9.11 -15.84 -20.30
N LEU A 19 -8.86 -15.55 -19.02
CA LEU A 19 -9.91 -15.37 -18.01
C LEU A 19 -10.68 -14.09 -18.32
N GLN A 20 -11.87 -14.23 -18.92
CA GLN A 20 -12.83 -13.14 -19.00
C GLN A 20 -13.43 -12.90 -17.62
N THR A 21 -13.17 -11.72 -17.04
CA THR A 21 -13.81 -11.27 -15.79
C THR A 21 -15.30 -11.07 -16.06
N LYS A 22 -16.14 -12.03 -15.69
CA LYS A 22 -17.58 -11.81 -15.59
C LYS A 22 -17.84 -10.89 -14.40
N LEU A 23 -18.36 -9.69 -14.65
CA LEU A 23 -18.95 -8.84 -13.61
C LEU A 23 -20.02 -9.66 -12.85
N ILE A 24 -19.82 -9.83 -11.55
CA ILE A 24 -20.86 -10.34 -10.66
C ILE A 24 -21.85 -9.19 -10.46
N ASN A 25 -23.03 -9.31 -11.05
CA ASN A 25 -24.09 -8.33 -10.91
C ASN A 25 -24.80 -8.59 -9.56
N LEU A 26 -24.44 -7.86 -8.50
CA LEU A 26 -25.18 -7.90 -7.24
C LEU A 26 -26.56 -7.27 -7.46
N LYS A 27 -27.61 -8.11 -7.51
CA LYS A 27 -29.00 -7.66 -7.43
C LYS A 27 -29.35 -7.34 -5.98
N TYR A 28 -29.48 -6.07 -5.65
CA TYR A 28 -30.14 -5.65 -4.41
C TYR A 28 -31.66 -5.84 -4.54
N PRO A 29 -32.35 -6.35 -3.50
CA PRO A 29 -33.80 -6.46 -3.51
C PRO A 29 -34.43 -5.06 -3.50
N SER A 30 -35.38 -4.84 -4.41
CA SER A 30 -36.21 -3.64 -4.46
C SER A 30 -37.15 -3.55 -3.24
N PRO A 31 -37.30 -2.37 -2.62
CA PRO A 31 -38.17 -2.22 -1.45
C PRO A 31 -39.66 -2.29 -1.84
N SER A 32 -40.44 -3.04 -1.06
CA SER A 32 -41.91 -3.14 -1.14
C SER A 32 -42.60 -1.85 -0.65
N PRO A 33 -43.79 -1.49 -1.18
CA PRO A 33 -44.38 -0.17 -0.94
C PRO A 33 -45.36 -0.17 0.25
N SER A 34 -45.08 0.61 1.29
CA SER A 34 -46.13 1.16 2.18
C SER A 34 -45.63 2.34 3.03
N SER A 35 -46.06 3.56 2.65
CA SER A 35 -46.55 4.69 3.49
C SER A 35 -45.76 5.03 4.77
N GLN A 36 -45.09 6.17 4.93
CA GLN A 36 -45.63 7.55 4.93
C GLN A 36 -44.58 8.58 4.46
N SER A 37 -45.03 9.59 3.72
CA SER A 37 -44.22 10.60 3.02
C SER A 37 -43.55 11.63 3.94
N LYS A 38 -42.22 11.63 4.00
CA LYS A 38 -41.44 12.82 4.38
C LYS A 38 -41.13 13.64 3.11
N PRO A 39 -41.16 14.99 3.15
CA PRO A 39 -40.81 15.79 1.98
C PRO A 39 -39.35 15.53 1.58
N LYS A 40 -39.13 15.22 0.30
CA LYS A 40 -37.77 15.08 -0.26
C LYS A 40 -37.05 16.42 -0.11
N PRO A 41 -35.78 16.45 0.34
CA PRO A 41 -35.00 17.67 0.29
C PRO A 41 -34.87 18.09 -1.18
N GLN A 42 -35.40 19.27 -1.49
CA GLN A 42 -35.30 19.90 -2.80
C GLN A 42 -33.91 20.51 -2.89
N PHE A 43 -33.00 19.85 -3.61
CA PHE A 43 -31.70 20.44 -3.91
C PHE A 43 -31.89 21.55 -4.96
N PRO A 44 -31.27 22.74 -4.78
CA PRO A 44 -31.36 23.80 -5.76
C PRO A 44 -30.77 23.31 -7.10
N THR A 45 -31.56 23.41 -8.16
CA THR A 45 -31.10 23.15 -9.53
C THR A 45 -30.35 24.39 -10.00
N LEU A 46 -29.04 24.25 -10.25
CA LEU A 46 -28.24 25.29 -10.88
C LEU A 46 -28.51 25.28 -12.39
N THR A 47 -29.28 26.25 -12.86
CA THR A 47 -29.46 26.51 -14.29
C THR A 47 -28.29 27.36 -14.77
N VAL A 48 -27.45 26.82 -15.67
CA VAL A 48 -26.39 27.59 -16.33
C VAL A 48 -27.02 28.37 -17.49
N ASN A 49 -27.17 29.68 -17.33
CA ASN A 49 -27.52 30.58 -18.44
C ASN A 49 -26.26 30.78 -19.30
N SER A 50 -26.19 30.10 -20.46
CA SER A 50 -25.15 30.38 -21.46
C SER A 50 -25.53 31.60 -22.29
N SER A 51 -25.28 32.79 -21.76
CA SER A 51 -25.35 34.02 -22.57
C SER A 51 -24.33 35.04 -22.07
N ASN A 52 -23.05 34.78 -22.35
CA ASN A 52 -22.08 35.85 -22.58
C ASN A 52 -20.84 35.30 -23.31
N PRO A 53 -20.52 35.73 -24.54
CA PRO A 53 -19.24 35.44 -25.15
C PRO A 53 -18.19 36.38 -24.54
N GLN A 54 -17.72 36.07 -23.33
CA GLN A 54 -16.52 36.71 -22.79
C GLN A 54 -15.29 35.98 -23.34
N GLN A 55 -14.41 36.78 -23.93
CA GLN A 55 -13.11 36.41 -24.50
C GLN A 55 -12.39 35.37 -23.63
N THR A 56 -12.08 34.23 -24.22
CA THR A 56 -11.21 33.22 -23.62
C THR A 56 -9.76 33.70 -23.72
N THR A 57 -9.33 34.52 -22.77
CA THR A 57 -7.91 34.53 -22.41
C THR A 57 -7.57 33.16 -21.84
N PRO A 58 -6.48 32.51 -22.26
CA PRO A 58 -6.05 31.27 -21.64
C PRO A 58 -5.75 31.58 -20.17
N ILE A 59 -6.54 30.99 -19.26
CA ILE A 59 -6.17 30.92 -17.85
C ILE A 59 -4.92 30.04 -17.83
N ILE A 60 -3.76 30.67 -17.80
CA ILE A 60 -2.52 29.99 -17.44
C ILE A 60 -2.72 29.63 -15.97
N HIS A 61 -3.13 28.39 -15.69
CA HIS A 61 -2.91 27.82 -14.38
C HIS A 61 -1.40 27.84 -14.17
N THR A 62 -0.90 28.85 -13.48
CA THR A 62 0.43 28.79 -12.89
C THR A 62 0.35 27.63 -11.91
N HIS A 63 0.83 26.46 -12.32
CA HIS A 63 0.92 25.28 -11.46
C HIS A 63 1.90 25.62 -10.34
N THR A 64 1.41 26.20 -9.25
CA THR A 64 2.08 26.03 -7.97
C THR A 64 2.09 24.53 -7.70
N PRO A 65 3.26 23.90 -7.54
CA PRO A 65 3.34 22.48 -7.28
C PRO A 65 2.48 22.16 -6.05
N THR A 66 1.54 21.22 -6.17
CA THR A 66 0.77 20.74 -5.03
C THR A 66 1.76 20.15 -4.02
N PRO A 67 1.80 20.63 -2.76
CA PRO A 67 2.72 20.11 -1.77
C PRO A 67 2.53 18.59 -1.60
N PRO A 68 3.61 17.79 -1.52
CA PRO A 68 3.54 16.34 -1.50
C PRO A 68 2.87 15.79 -0.23
N ILE A 69 2.39 14.55 -0.32
CA ILE A 69 2.13 13.69 0.83
C ILE A 69 3.43 12.93 1.11
N VAL A 70 3.92 12.97 2.35
CA VAL A 70 5.03 12.12 2.78
C VAL A 70 4.53 11.14 3.81
N VAL A 71 4.73 9.86 3.53
CA VAL A 71 4.46 8.79 4.49
C VAL A 71 5.79 8.28 5.02
N TRP A 72 6.02 8.46 6.31
CA TRP A 72 7.19 7.94 7.00
C TRP A 72 6.76 6.76 7.86
N GLY A 73 7.24 5.56 7.54
CA GLY A 73 6.58 4.40 8.10
C GLY A 73 7.16 3.05 7.80
N SER A 74 6.41 2.05 8.25
CA SER A 74 6.71 0.63 8.08
C SER A 74 6.34 0.12 6.69
N ALA A 75 7.10 -0.86 6.22
CA ALA A 75 6.72 -1.72 5.12
C ALA A 75 6.99 -3.18 5.48
N ASN A 76 6.01 -4.05 5.26
CA ASN A 76 6.11 -5.47 5.57
C ASN A 76 5.86 -6.34 4.33
N ALA A 77 6.44 -7.53 4.31
CA ALA A 77 5.85 -8.64 3.58
C ALA A 77 4.87 -9.38 4.51
N ASP A 78 3.59 -9.41 4.12
CA ASP A 78 2.56 -10.13 4.85
C ASP A 78 2.41 -11.53 4.24
N ILE A 79 2.79 -12.55 5.01
CA ILE A 79 2.80 -13.96 4.63
C ILE A 79 1.56 -14.63 5.20
N TYR A 80 0.57 -14.86 4.35
CA TYR A 80 -0.68 -15.53 4.70
C TYR A 80 -0.53 -17.03 4.53
N VAL A 81 -0.94 -17.78 5.56
CA VAL A 81 -1.03 -19.25 5.49
C VAL A 81 -2.37 -19.69 6.05
N GLU A 82 -3.13 -20.46 5.27
CA GLU A 82 -4.40 -21.03 5.71
C GLU A 82 -4.17 -22.41 6.33
N ILE A 83 -4.57 -22.59 7.58
CA ILE A 83 -4.36 -23.80 8.37
C ILE A 83 -5.66 -24.25 9.04
N ASP A 84 -5.75 -25.53 9.39
CA ASP A 84 -6.90 -26.02 10.17
C ASP A 84 -6.83 -25.54 11.63
N ARG A 85 -5.64 -25.60 12.23
CA ARG A 85 -5.33 -25.17 13.60
C ARG A 85 -3.85 -24.82 13.73
N LEU A 86 -3.50 -24.09 14.79
CA LEU A 86 -2.11 -23.85 15.14
C LEU A 86 -1.35 -25.15 15.44
N PRO A 87 -0.06 -25.23 15.07
CA PRO A 87 0.81 -26.33 15.48
C PRO A 87 1.08 -26.28 16.98
N ARG A 88 1.28 -27.45 17.59
CA ARG A 88 1.81 -27.57 18.96
C ARG A 88 3.34 -27.46 18.95
N PRO A 89 3.98 -27.17 20.10
CA PRO A 89 5.44 -27.24 20.21
C PRO A 89 5.99 -28.57 19.69
N GLY A 90 6.95 -28.51 18.76
CA GLY A 90 7.56 -29.69 18.13
C GLY A 90 6.76 -30.33 16.99
N GLU A 91 5.59 -29.79 16.64
CA GLU A 91 4.74 -30.31 15.57
C GLU A 91 5.01 -29.62 14.23
N THR A 92 4.91 -30.38 13.13
CA THR A 92 4.87 -29.85 11.76
C THR A 92 3.48 -30.06 11.18
N VAL A 93 2.90 -29.02 10.57
CA VAL A 93 1.58 -29.06 9.94
C VAL A 93 1.67 -28.55 8.50
N SER A 94 0.79 -29.03 7.63
CA SER A 94 0.65 -28.52 6.26
C SER A 94 -0.37 -27.38 6.21
N ALA A 95 -0.08 -26.35 5.43
CA ALA A 95 -1.05 -25.33 5.07
C ALA A 95 -1.86 -25.76 3.84
N LYS A 96 -3.10 -25.28 3.73
CA LYS A 96 -3.99 -25.49 2.56
C LYS A 96 -3.53 -24.68 1.37
N THR A 97 -3.16 -23.43 1.62
CA THR A 97 -2.64 -22.47 0.64
C THR A 97 -1.81 -21.43 1.38
N GLY A 98 -1.08 -20.60 0.63
CA GLY A 98 -0.38 -19.44 1.15
C GLY A 98 -0.11 -18.40 0.08
N GLN A 99 0.08 -17.16 0.53
CA GLN A 99 0.38 -16.02 -0.33
C GLN A 99 1.25 -15.03 0.42
N THR A 100 2.21 -14.42 -0.27
CA THR A 100 2.98 -13.29 0.25
C THR A 100 2.55 -12.03 -0.49
N LEU A 101 2.20 -10.99 0.26
CA LEU A 101 1.76 -9.69 -0.26
C LEU A 101 2.57 -8.56 0.37
N SER A 102 2.66 -7.43 -0.33
CA SER A 102 3.13 -6.19 0.28
C SER A 102 2.13 -5.69 1.32
N GLY A 103 2.60 -5.27 2.48
CA GLY A 103 1.82 -4.73 3.57
C GLY A 103 2.61 -3.75 4.43
N GLY A 104 2.24 -3.64 5.70
CA GLY A 104 2.76 -2.62 6.62
C GLY A 104 1.95 -1.33 6.55
N LYS A 105 1.71 -0.70 7.70
CA LYS A 105 0.79 0.44 7.78
C LYS A 105 1.26 1.64 6.96
N GLY A 106 2.56 1.93 6.96
CA GLY A 106 3.14 3.02 6.18
C GLY A 106 2.98 2.80 4.68
N ALA A 107 3.43 1.65 4.17
CA ALA A 107 3.30 1.31 2.77
C ALA A 107 1.83 1.31 2.29
N ASN A 108 0.91 0.76 3.09
CA ASN A 108 -0.52 0.77 2.77
C ASN A 108 -1.10 2.19 2.67
N GLN A 109 -0.69 3.11 3.55
CA GLN A 109 -1.11 4.51 3.48
C GLN A 109 -0.56 5.21 2.24
N ALA A 110 0.70 4.97 1.89
CA ALA A 110 1.33 5.55 0.71
C ALA A 110 0.66 5.06 -0.58
N VAL A 111 0.46 3.75 -0.73
CA VAL A 111 -0.23 3.17 -1.90
C VAL A 111 -1.67 3.66 -2.00
N CYS A 112 -2.37 3.82 -0.87
CA CYS A 112 -3.71 4.41 -0.86
C CYS A 112 -3.70 5.82 -1.47
N ALA A 113 -2.79 6.69 -1.01
CA ALA A 113 -2.66 8.05 -1.53
C ALA A 113 -2.25 8.07 -3.02
N GLY A 114 -1.33 7.19 -3.43
CA GLY A 114 -0.90 7.10 -4.84
C GLY A 114 -2.02 6.64 -5.77
N ARG A 115 -2.87 5.69 -5.33
CA ARG A 115 -4.05 5.23 -6.09
C ARG A 115 -5.18 6.25 -6.17
N LEU A 116 -5.18 7.27 -5.32
CA LEU A 116 -6.06 8.43 -5.44
C LEU A 116 -5.51 9.49 -6.40
N GLU A 117 -4.43 9.18 -7.13
CA GLU A 117 -3.77 10.04 -8.11
C GLU A 117 -3.29 11.37 -7.52
N TYR A 118 -2.91 11.38 -6.23
CA TYR A 118 -2.32 12.57 -5.63
C TYR A 118 -0.99 12.90 -6.32
N PRO A 119 -0.72 14.15 -6.73
CA PRO A 119 0.37 14.47 -7.66
C PRO A 119 1.78 14.06 -7.22
N ALA A 120 2.02 14.01 -5.90
CA ALA A 120 3.30 13.61 -5.34
C ALA A 120 3.11 12.91 -3.99
N VAL A 121 3.33 11.60 -3.97
CA VAL A 121 3.34 10.78 -2.76
C VAL A 121 4.71 10.15 -2.60
N TYR A 122 5.37 10.42 -1.48
CA TYR A 122 6.68 9.86 -1.16
C TYR A 122 6.55 8.89 0.00
N PHE A 123 7.25 7.76 -0.09
CA PHE A 123 7.41 6.84 1.02
C PHE A 123 8.85 6.86 1.54
N VAL A 124 8.99 7.14 2.83
CA VAL A 124 10.27 7.09 3.54
C VAL A 124 10.26 5.89 4.47
N GLY A 125 11.11 4.91 4.17
CA GLY A 125 11.12 3.63 4.85
C GLY A 125 12.46 2.91 4.81
N ARG A 126 12.51 1.75 5.47
CA ARG A 126 13.67 0.86 5.50
C ARG A 126 13.25 -0.56 5.19
N VAL A 127 13.92 -1.18 4.23
CA VAL A 127 13.72 -2.58 3.85
C VAL A 127 15.06 -3.29 3.79
N GLY A 128 15.06 -4.62 3.93
CA GLY A 128 16.25 -5.43 3.69
C GLY A 128 16.57 -5.52 2.21
N GLU A 129 17.82 -5.87 1.91
CA GLU A 129 18.27 -6.20 0.54
C GLU A 129 17.86 -7.64 0.18
N ASP A 130 16.56 -7.93 0.28
CA ASP A 130 16.00 -9.27 0.14
C ASP A 130 14.79 -9.28 -0.82
N ALA A 131 14.22 -10.48 -1.03
CA ALA A 131 13.06 -10.63 -1.92
C ALA A 131 11.82 -9.87 -1.44
N ASN A 132 11.65 -9.74 -0.12
CA ASN A 132 10.53 -9.01 0.47
C ASN A 132 10.69 -7.50 0.26
N GLY A 133 11.91 -6.98 0.34
CA GLY A 133 12.22 -5.59 0.04
C GLY A 133 11.91 -5.25 -1.43
N ARG A 134 12.26 -6.14 -2.35
CA ARG A 134 11.90 -6.00 -3.78
C ARG A 134 10.38 -6.03 -4.00
N LEU A 135 9.68 -6.98 -3.40
CA LEU A 135 8.21 -7.07 -3.45
C LEU A 135 7.53 -5.76 -3.02
N ILE A 136 8.02 -5.16 -1.92
CA ILE A 136 7.50 -3.91 -1.39
C ILE A 136 7.80 -2.74 -2.32
N GLY A 137 9.04 -2.63 -2.82
CA GLY A 137 9.44 -1.57 -3.74
C GLY A 137 8.58 -1.57 -5.00
N GLU A 138 8.41 -2.73 -5.63
CA GLU A 138 7.57 -2.91 -6.82
C GLU A 138 6.10 -2.56 -6.55
N ALA A 139 5.56 -2.94 -5.39
CA ALA A 139 4.18 -2.62 -5.02
C ALA A 139 3.95 -1.12 -4.75
N LEU A 140 4.93 -0.43 -4.16
CA LEU A 140 4.88 1.02 -3.94
C LEU A 140 4.93 1.76 -5.27
N GLU A 141 5.91 1.45 -6.12
CA GLU A 141 6.05 2.05 -7.46
C GLU A 141 4.80 1.82 -8.31
N GLY A 142 4.33 0.57 -8.38
CA GLY A 142 3.08 0.22 -9.08
C GLY A 142 1.83 0.86 -8.47
N GLY A 143 1.91 1.34 -7.23
CA GLY A 143 0.86 2.11 -6.55
C GLY A 143 0.91 3.61 -6.80
N GLY A 144 1.84 4.11 -7.62
CA GLY A 144 2.03 5.55 -7.87
C GLY A 144 2.81 6.27 -6.77
N VAL A 145 3.59 5.54 -5.97
CA VAL A 145 4.41 6.09 -4.88
C VAL A 145 5.84 6.28 -5.35
N ARG A 146 6.44 7.41 -4.98
CA ARG A 146 7.85 7.73 -5.20
C ARG A 146 8.69 7.09 -4.09
N VAL A 147 9.68 6.28 -4.48
CA VAL A 147 10.43 5.39 -3.58
C VAL A 147 11.91 5.77 -3.45
N GLU A 148 12.31 7.00 -3.81
CA GLU A 148 13.71 7.45 -3.72
C GLU A 148 14.24 7.45 -2.26
N TYR A 149 13.32 7.48 -1.29
CA TYR A 149 13.59 7.43 0.14
C TYR A 149 13.33 6.05 0.78
N LEU A 150 13.05 5.02 -0.03
CA LEU A 150 13.04 3.63 0.41
C LEU A 150 14.48 3.09 0.41
N LYS A 151 15.11 3.03 1.59
CA LYS A 151 16.53 2.67 1.71
C LYS A 151 16.73 1.27 2.29
N GLY A 152 17.90 0.70 2.03
CA GLY A 152 18.37 -0.53 2.67
C GLY A 152 18.52 -0.38 4.18
N GLY A 153 18.17 -1.43 4.93
CA GLY A 153 18.20 -1.49 6.40
C GLY A 153 19.53 -1.96 6.99
N GLY A 154 20.67 -1.77 6.30
CA GLY A 154 22.00 -2.07 6.83
C GLY A 154 22.24 -3.56 7.14
N GLY A 155 21.74 -4.46 6.29
CA GLY A 155 21.87 -5.92 6.47
C GLY A 155 20.79 -6.57 7.33
N VAL A 156 19.87 -5.79 7.90
CA VAL A 156 18.68 -6.30 8.61
C VAL A 156 17.63 -6.76 7.58
N PRO A 157 16.93 -7.90 7.80
CA PRO A 157 15.88 -8.34 6.91
C PRO A 157 14.70 -7.36 6.86
N THR A 158 13.98 -7.37 5.74
CA THR A 158 12.72 -6.64 5.60
C THR A 158 11.73 -7.09 6.68
N GLY A 159 11.00 -6.14 7.25
CA GLY A 159 9.91 -6.43 8.17
C GLY A 159 8.88 -7.37 7.53
N HIS A 160 8.30 -8.26 8.31
CA HIS A 160 7.30 -9.18 7.79
C HIS A 160 6.37 -9.67 8.90
N ALA A 161 5.18 -10.10 8.50
CA ALA A 161 4.22 -10.72 9.39
C ALA A 161 3.86 -12.11 8.85
N VAL A 162 3.78 -13.10 9.72
CA VAL A 162 3.23 -14.42 9.40
C VAL A 162 1.82 -14.46 9.96
N LEU A 163 0.84 -14.49 9.07
CA LEU A 163 -0.59 -14.51 9.37
C LEU A 163 -1.12 -15.93 9.18
N MET A 164 -1.34 -16.60 10.30
CA MET A 164 -1.95 -17.93 10.34
C MET A 164 -3.46 -17.78 10.43
N LEU A 165 -4.16 -18.10 9.36
CA LEU A 165 -5.62 -18.02 9.26
C LEU A 165 -6.21 -19.41 9.53
N GLN A 166 -7.00 -19.52 10.60
CA GLN A 166 -7.64 -20.77 11.02
C GLN A 166 -9.02 -20.93 10.39
N SER A 167 -9.46 -22.17 10.24
CA SER A 167 -10.74 -22.49 9.56
C SER A 167 -11.98 -22.05 10.35
N ASP A 168 -11.83 -21.73 11.63
CA ASP A 168 -12.87 -21.17 12.49
C ASP A 168 -12.97 -19.63 12.42
N GLY A 169 -12.16 -18.99 11.57
CA GLY A 169 -12.10 -17.54 11.41
C GLY A 169 -11.17 -16.82 12.39
N GLN A 170 -10.51 -17.55 13.30
CA GLN A 170 -9.46 -16.97 14.14
C GLN A 170 -8.18 -16.72 13.35
N ASN A 171 -7.36 -15.79 13.83
CA ASN A 171 -6.03 -15.55 13.30
C ASN A 171 -4.98 -15.50 14.40
N SER A 172 -3.74 -15.83 14.04
CA SER A 172 -2.56 -15.62 14.88
C SER A 172 -1.47 -14.99 14.04
N ILE A 173 -0.86 -13.94 14.56
CA ILE A 173 0.10 -13.12 13.82
C ILE A 173 1.42 -13.10 14.57
N ILE A 174 2.50 -13.48 13.88
CA ILE A 174 3.87 -13.28 14.33
C ILE A 174 4.44 -12.12 13.54
N ILE A 175 4.98 -11.12 14.22
CA ILE A 175 5.58 -9.95 13.58
C ILE A 175 7.09 -9.98 13.80
N VAL A 176 7.82 -9.78 12.71
CA VAL A 176 9.25 -9.49 12.72
C VAL A 176 9.42 -8.03 12.29
N GLY A 177 9.87 -7.19 13.22
CA GLY A 177 10.05 -5.75 12.95
C GLY A 177 11.11 -5.49 11.88
N GLY A 178 12.22 -6.22 11.92
CA GLY A 178 13.29 -6.13 10.93
C GLY A 178 13.75 -4.69 10.68
N ALA A 179 13.95 -4.35 9.41
CA ALA A 179 14.40 -3.04 8.97
C ALA A 179 13.48 -1.89 9.45
N ASN A 180 12.19 -2.14 9.70
CA ASN A 180 11.29 -1.10 10.24
C ASN A 180 11.71 -0.63 11.64
N ILE A 181 12.32 -1.51 12.45
CA ILE A 181 12.74 -1.20 13.83
C ILE A 181 14.24 -0.95 13.92
N GLU A 182 15.04 -1.75 13.22
CA GLU A 182 16.50 -1.77 13.37
C GLU A 182 17.24 -1.10 12.21
N GLY A 183 16.57 -0.82 11.08
CA GLY A 183 17.19 -0.20 9.90
C GLY A 183 17.40 1.31 9.98
N TRP A 184 17.06 1.94 11.11
CA TRP A 184 17.16 3.38 11.31
C TRP A 184 18.40 3.75 12.13
N GLY A 185 19.12 4.78 11.68
CA GLY A 185 20.14 5.44 12.49
C GLY A 185 19.51 6.18 13.66
N LYS A 186 20.21 6.28 14.80
CA LYS A 186 19.71 6.99 16.00
C LYS A 186 19.42 8.46 15.75
N VAL A 187 20.17 9.07 14.84
CA VAL A 187 19.98 10.44 14.35
C VAL A 187 19.72 10.35 12.86
N LEU A 188 18.63 10.98 12.41
CA LEU A 188 18.30 11.06 10.99
C LEU A 188 19.21 12.08 10.30
N GLU A 189 19.62 11.78 9.08
CA GLU A 189 20.46 12.70 8.30
C GLU A 189 19.61 13.88 7.81
N GLU A 190 20.20 15.08 7.76
CA GLU A 190 19.49 16.30 7.35
C GLU A 190 18.89 16.17 5.94
N GLY A 191 19.58 15.48 5.03
CA GLY A 191 19.08 15.21 3.67
C GLY A 191 17.83 14.33 3.63
N GLU A 192 17.59 13.49 4.65
CA GLU A 192 16.36 12.70 4.76
C GLU A 192 15.18 13.54 5.25
N LEU A 193 15.46 14.55 6.07
CA LEU A 193 14.44 15.46 6.61
C LEU A 193 14.03 16.53 5.59
N GLU A 194 14.79 16.72 4.51
CA GLU A 194 14.47 17.70 3.47
C GLU A 194 13.09 17.46 2.83
N VAL A 195 12.72 16.18 2.64
CA VAL A 195 11.42 15.81 2.05
C VAL A 195 10.22 16.28 2.88
N VAL A 196 10.39 16.48 4.19
CA VAL A 196 9.31 16.95 5.09
C VAL A 196 9.30 18.47 5.30
N ARG A 197 10.24 19.22 4.72
CA ARG A 197 10.30 20.70 4.88
C ARG A 197 9.32 21.45 3.98
N ASN A 198 8.95 20.88 2.84
CA ASN A 198 8.02 21.48 1.88
C ASN A 198 6.79 20.58 1.64
N VAL A 199 6.36 19.86 2.68
CA VAL A 199 5.31 18.84 2.59
C VAL A 199 3.92 19.43 2.85
N GLY A 200 2.90 18.91 2.18
CA GLY A 200 1.48 19.23 2.46
C GLY A 200 0.96 18.53 3.70
N ILE A 201 1.31 17.26 3.86
CA ILE A 201 0.95 16.45 5.02
C ILE A 201 1.98 15.33 5.24
N VAL A 202 2.32 15.09 6.50
CA VAL A 202 3.12 13.94 6.92
C VAL A 202 2.21 12.92 7.60
N LEU A 203 2.28 11.66 7.17
CA LEU A 203 1.60 10.54 7.80
C LEU A 203 2.63 9.66 8.54
N LEU A 204 2.37 9.43 9.83
CA LEU A 204 3.18 8.61 10.73
C LEU A 204 2.34 7.47 11.32
N GLN A 205 3.00 6.38 11.73
CA GLN A 205 2.38 5.25 12.43
C GLN A 205 3.33 4.71 13.53
N ARG A 206 2.84 3.78 14.37
CA ARG A 206 3.62 3.18 15.49
C ARG A 206 4.21 1.81 15.16
N GLU A 207 4.75 1.65 13.95
CA GLU A 207 5.45 0.42 13.52
C GLU A 207 6.93 0.68 13.18
N ILE A 208 7.43 1.86 13.52
CA ILE A 208 8.84 2.25 13.50
C ILE A 208 9.20 2.84 14.87
N PRO A 209 10.50 3.00 15.22
CA PRO A 209 10.87 3.52 16.52
C PRO A 209 10.32 4.92 16.79
N ASP A 210 9.85 5.16 18.02
CA ASP A 210 9.27 6.45 18.41
C ASP A 210 10.27 7.61 18.22
N TYR A 211 11.58 7.37 18.38
CA TYR A 211 12.61 8.40 18.17
C TYR A 211 12.68 8.89 16.72
N VAL A 212 12.34 8.04 15.73
CA VAL A 212 12.28 8.40 14.32
C VAL A 212 11.06 9.32 14.11
N ASN A 213 9.88 8.88 14.56
CA ASN A 213 8.65 9.66 14.51
C ASN A 213 8.80 11.05 15.13
N ILE A 214 9.47 11.14 16.28
CA ILE A 214 9.73 12.42 16.97
C ILE A 214 10.65 13.34 16.16
N GLN A 215 11.70 12.79 15.55
CA GLN A 215 12.64 13.57 14.72
C GLN A 215 11.98 14.09 13.45
N VAL A 216 11.00 13.37 12.88
CA VAL A 216 10.24 13.78 11.70
C VAL A 216 9.15 14.81 12.04
N ALA A 217 8.43 14.61 13.15
CA ALA A 217 7.33 15.49 13.55
C ALA A 217 7.80 16.91 13.92
N LYS A 218 9.00 17.06 14.49
CA LYS A 218 9.57 18.35 14.89
C LYS A 218 9.72 19.34 13.72
N PRO A 219 10.43 19.02 12.62
CA PRO A 219 10.56 19.91 11.47
C PRO A 219 9.23 20.08 10.72
N ALA A 220 8.41 19.04 10.61
CA ALA A 220 7.10 19.12 9.94
C ALA A 220 6.14 20.11 10.63
N ARG A 221 6.20 20.24 11.96
CA ARG A 221 5.41 21.23 12.72
C ARG A 221 5.75 22.68 12.38
N SER A 222 7.00 22.95 12.00
CA SER A 222 7.48 24.30 11.70
C SER A 222 7.14 24.75 10.28
N VAL A 223 6.56 23.87 9.45
CA VAL A 223 6.10 24.19 8.10
C VAL A 223 4.83 25.04 8.22
N VAL A 224 4.92 26.29 7.78
CA VAL A 224 3.77 27.21 7.71
C VAL A 224 3.21 27.15 6.30
N PHE A 225 1.95 26.74 6.17
CA PHE A 225 1.23 26.84 4.90
C PHE A 225 0.82 28.30 4.66
N PRO A 226 1.04 28.83 3.45
CA PRO A 226 0.56 30.18 3.08
C PRO A 226 -0.98 30.27 3.04
#